data_AF-A0A838S0N7-F1
#
_entry.id   AF-A0A838S0N7-F1
#
_cell.length_a   1.000
_cell.length_b   1.000
_cell.length_c   1.000
_cell.angle_alpha   90.00
_cell.angle_beta   90.00
_cell.angle_gamma   90.00
#
_symmetry.space_group_name_H-M   'P 1'
#
loop_
_entity.id
_entity.type
_entity.pdbx_description
1 polymer ?
#
loop_
_entity_poly.entity_id
_entity_poly.type
_entity_poly.pdbx_seq_one_letter_code
_entity_poly.pdbx_strand_id
1 'polypeptide(L)'
;APYIVPHEYAAELNRLSMTGVYFRSCVFRPTFQKHAGLSCGGVQIQVLDRNRYEPVTVGVAMVKVAYDMYTESFRWKEPPYEYVYDRNPFDVIAGTTELREAIEQGSTVEAIVDSWQDSLTEFMKVRERYLLY
;
A
#
# COMPACT_ATOMS: atom_id res chain seq x y z
N ALA A 1 -2.36 11.72 -5.72
CA ALA A 1 -2.72 11.87 -7.14
C ALA A 1 -3.64 13.09 -7.31
N PRO A 2 -3.85 13.60 -8.54
CA PRO A 2 -4.68 14.80 -8.76
C PRO A 2 -6.15 14.65 -8.32
N TYR A 3 -6.66 13.41 -8.31
CA TYR A 3 -8.03 13.09 -7.92
C TYR A 3 -8.21 12.81 -6.41
N ILE A 4 -7.13 12.76 -5.63
CA ILE A 4 -7.22 12.44 -4.19
C ILE A 4 -7.66 13.69 -3.42
N VAL A 5 -8.71 13.56 -2.63
CA VAL A 5 -9.14 14.53 -1.61
C VAL A 5 -8.34 14.26 -0.33
N PRO A 6 -7.33 15.10 0.03
CA PRO A 6 -6.33 14.73 1.03
C PRO A 6 -6.88 14.50 2.43
N HIS A 7 -7.84 15.33 2.85
CA HIS A 7 -8.37 15.31 4.21
C HIS A 7 -9.28 14.10 4.44
N GLU A 8 -10.09 13.72 3.44
CA GLU A 8 -10.92 12.51 3.48
C GLU A 8 -10.04 11.26 3.46
N TYR A 9 -9.03 11.22 2.58
CA TYR A 9 -8.13 10.07 2.49
C TYR A 9 -7.31 9.87 3.78
N ALA A 10 -6.81 10.95 4.39
CA ALA A 10 -6.16 10.88 5.69
C ALA A 10 -7.11 10.43 6.79
N ALA A 11 -8.36 10.92 6.79
CA ALA A 11 -9.35 10.51 7.79
C ALA A 11 -9.66 9.01 7.69
N GLU A 12 -9.83 8.49 6.48
CA GLU A 12 -10.12 7.07 6.27
C GLU A 12 -8.95 6.17 6.70
N LEU A 13 -7.71 6.54 6.35
CA LEU A 13 -6.54 5.80 6.82
C LEU A 13 -6.38 5.84 8.34
N ASN A 14 -6.66 6.97 8.98
CA ASN A 14 -6.58 7.08 10.43
C ASN A 14 -7.72 6.32 11.15
N ARG A 15 -8.87 6.08 10.51
CA ARG A 15 -9.97 5.26 11.07
C ARG A 15 -9.57 3.80 11.27
N LEU A 16 -8.67 3.29 10.43
CA LEU A 16 -8.09 1.94 10.58
C LEU A 16 -7.33 1.76 11.91
N SER A 17 -7.03 2.84 12.62
CA SER A 17 -6.42 2.80 13.97
C SER A 17 -5.12 1.99 14.02
N MET A 18 -4.37 2.00 12.92
CA MET A 18 -3.10 1.27 12.81
C MET A 18 -2.09 1.78 13.81
N THR A 19 -1.33 0.86 14.37
CA THR A 19 -0.43 1.16 15.49
C THR A 19 0.87 1.80 15.00
N GLY A 20 1.38 2.78 15.77
CA GLY A 20 2.70 3.37 15.53
C GLY A 20 2.78 4.30 14.31
N VAL A 21 1.64 4.66 13.71
CA VAL A 21 1.56 5.52 12.52
C VAL A 21 0.42 6.53 12.62
N TYR A 22 0.60 7.69 12.01
CA TYR A 22 -0.44 8.68 11.76
C TYR A 22 -0.33 9.23 10.34
N PHE A 23 -1.48 9.47 9.70
CA PHE A 23 -1.53 10.01 8.34
C PHE A 23 -1.93 11.48 8.36
N ARG A 24 -1.00 12.35 7.95
CA ARG A 24 -1.27 13.79 7.81
C ARG A 24 -1.60 14.11 6.36
N SER A 25 -2.75 14.71 6.11
CA SER A 25 -3.12 15.14 4.76
C SER A 25 -2.09 16.12 4.18
N CYS A 26 -1.83 16.02 2.88
CA CYS A 26 -0.95 16.95 2.18
C CYS A 26 -1.41 17.21 0.74
N VAL A 27 -1.03 18.40 0.25
CA VAL A 27 -1.12 18.77 -1.16
C VAL A 27 0.31 19.06 -1.63
N PHE A 28 0.70 18.51 -2.77
CA PHE A 28 2.03 18.67 -3.32
C PHE A 28 1.97 18.70 -4.85
N ARG A 29 3.00 19.28 -5.47
CA ARG A 29 3.13 19.40 -6.93
C ARG A 29 4.38 18.65 -7.40
N PRO A 30 4.26 17.42 -7.92
CA PRO A 30 5.42 16.64 -8.37
C PRO A 30 6.22 17.36 -9.45
N THR A 31 7.54 17.17 -9.46
CA THR A 31 8.44 17.79 -10.46
C THR A 31 8.74 16.87 -11.66
N PHE A 32 8.38 15.59 -11.61
CA PHE A 32 8.62 14.60 -12.66
C PHE A 32 7.53 13.50 -12.69
N GLN A 33 7.57 12.63 -13.70
CA GLN A 33 6.68 11.47 -13.91
C GLN A 33 5.21 11.83 -14.23
N LYS A 34 4.32 10.84 -14.17
CA LYS A 34 2.92 10.87 -14.63
C LYS A 34 2.03 12.02 -14.12
N HIS A 35 2.44 12.73 -13.07
CA HIS A 35 1.69 13.86 -12.51
C HIS A 35 2.56 15.12 -12.34
N ALA A 36 3.65 15.24 -13.10
CA ALA A 36 4.51 16.41 -13.07
C ALA A 36 3.70 17.69 -13.32
N GLY A 37 3.91 18.70 -12.49
CA GLY A 37 3.25 20.00 -12.64
C GLY A 37 1.76 20.02 -12.27
N LEU A 38 1.16 18.92 -11.85
CA LEU A 38 -0.23 18.86 -11.37
C LEU A 38 -0.30 18.96 -9.84
N SER A 39 -1.29 19.67 -9.32
CA SER A 39 -1.60 19.63 -7.88
C SER A 39 -2.11 18.24 -7.52
N CYS A 40 -1.45 17.57 -6.58
CA CYS A 40 -1.78 16.23 -6.12
C CYS A 40 -2.16 16.24 -4.65
N GLY A 41 -3.24 15.54 -4.32
CA GLY A 41 -3.55 15.19 -2.95
C GLY A 41 -2.87 13.89 -2.51
N GLY A 42 -2.63 13.77 -1.21
CA GLY A 42 -2.11 12.56 -0.59
C GLY A 42 -1.97 12.69 0.92
N VAL A 43 -1.13 11.83 1.49
CA VAL A 43 -0.78 11.85 2.91
C VAL A 43 0.72 11.77 3.10
N GLN A 44 1.20 12.39 4.18
CA GLN A 44 2.51 12.11 4.75
C GLN A 44 2.34 11.07 5.87
N ILE A 45 3.11 9.99 5.79
CA ILE A 45 3.20 8.97 6.82
C ILE A 45 4.08 9.51 7.96
N GLN A 46 3.51 9.63 9.15
CA GLN A 46 4.23 9.98 10.37
C GLN A 46 4.41 8.71 11.20
N VAL A 47 5.63 8.20 11.28
CA VAL A 47 5.94 7.04 12.15
C VAL A 47 6.08 7.56 13.58
N LEU A 48 5.12 7.18 14.44
CA LEU A 48 5.05 7.58 15.84
C LEU A 48 5.81 6.61 16.75
N ASP A 49 5.84 5.32 16.39
CA ASP A 49 6.58 4.28 17.11
C ASP A 49 7.17 3.28 16.10
N ARG A 50 8.51 3.29 15.96
CA ARG A 50 9.21 2.45 15.01
C ARG A 50 9.08 0.95 15.31
N ASN A 51 8.95 0.57 16.58
CA ASN A 51 8.90 -0.85 16.97
C ASN A 51 7.51 -1.45 16.77
N ARG A 52 6.48 -0.61 16.65
CA ARG A 52 5.10 -1.04 16.41
C ARG A 52 4.61 -0.74 14.99
N TYR A 53 5.41 -0.04 14.19
CA TYR A 53 5.09 0.32 12.81
C TYR A 53 5.25 -0.88 11.88
N GLU A 54 4.17 -1.26 11.20
CA GLU A 54 4.13 -2.35 10.23
C GLU A 54 4.10 -1.79 8.79
N PRO A 55 5.25 -1.60 8.13
CA PRO A 55 5.32 -0.89 6.86
C PRO A 55 4.54 -1.56 5.72
N VAL A 56 4.55 -2.89 5.65
CA VAL A 56 3.86 -3.65 4.60
C VAL A 56 2.35 -3.49 4.75
N THR A 57 1.82 -3.72 5.96
CA THR A 57 0.40 -3.50 6.29
C THR A 57 -0.05 -2.08 5.96
N VAL A 58 0.74 -1.07 6.33
CA VAL A 58 0.44 0.33 6.01
C VAL A 58 0.43 0.59 4.51
N GLY A 59 1.39 0.05 3.76
CA GLY A 59 1.42 0.17 2.30
C GLY A 59 0.18 -0.44 1.63
N VAL A 60 -0.22 -1.63 2.06
CA VAL A 60 -1.44 -2.32 1.58
C VAL A 60 -2.68 -1.53 1.94
N ALA A 61 -2.81 -1.05 3.18
CA ALA A 61 -3.94 -0.23 3.61
C ALA A 61 -4.07 1.05 2.77
N MET A 62 -2.96 1.72 2.49
CA MET A 62 -2.95 2.90 1.63
C MET A 62 -3.47 2.60 0.21
N VAL A 63 -2.98 1.53 -0.42
CA VAL A 63 -3.45 1.14 -1.75
C VAL A 63 -4.92 0.76 -1.74
N LYS A 64 -5.36 -0.04 -0.76
CA LYS A 64 -6.74 -0.49 -0.60
C LYS A 64 -7.71 0.68 -0.40
N VAL A 65 -7.42 1.56 0.56
CA VAL A 65 -8.29 2.73 0.83
C VAL A 65 -8.31 3.67 -0.39
N ALA A 66 -7.19 3.85 -1.08
CA ALA A 66 -7.17 4.63 -2.31
C ALA A 66 -7.99 3.98 -3.44
N TYR A 67 -7.96 2.65 -3.57
CA TYR A 67 -8.77 1.91 -4.52
C TYR A 67 -10.27 2.07 -4.22
N ASP A 68 -10.66 1.92 -2.96
CA ASP A 68 -12.07 2.01 -2.52
C ASP A 68 -12.65 3.41 -2.69
N MET A 69 -11.90 4.44 -2.30
CA MET A 69 -12.39 5.82 -2.34
C MET A 69 -12.43 6.40 -3.75
N TYR A 70 -11.57 5.90 -4.65
CA TYR A 70 -11.34 6.52 -5.96
C TYR A 70 -11.45 5.51 -7.10
N THR A 71 -12.26 4.46 -6.98
CA THR A 71 -12.34 3.34 -7.94
C THR A 71 -12.45 3.78 -9.40
N GLU A 72 -13.25 4.81 -9.69
CA GLU A 72 -13.42 5.34 -11.06
C GLU A 72 -12.14 5.96 -11.65
N SER A 73 -11.28 6.53 -10.79
CA SER A 73 -10.05 7.26 -11.17
C SER A 73 -8.76 6.46 -10.90
N PHE A 74 -8.81 5.49 -10.01
CA PHE A 74 -7.68 4.66 -9.64
C PHE A 74 -7.27 3.78 -10.82
N ARG A 75 -5.98 3.70 -11.11
CA ARG A 75 -5.43 2.85 -12.16
C ARG A 75 -4.20 2.15 -11.63
N TRP A 76 -4.16 0.83 -11.79
CA TRP A 76 -2.91 0.09 -11.69
C TRP A 76 -1.94 0.60 -12.76
N LYS A 77 -0.65 0.46 -12.48
CA LYS A 77 0.35 0.76 -13.50
C LYS A 77 0.26 -0.33 -14.56
N GLU A 78 0.20 0.03 -15.84
CA GLU A 78 0.32 -0.96 -16.92
C GLU A 78 1.79 -1.39 -17.12
N PRO A 79 2.04 -2.61 -17.60
CA PRO A 79 3.36 -3.03 -18.05
C PRO A 79 3.95 -2.05 -19.09
N PRO A 80 5.28 -1.94 -19.20
CA PRO A 80 6.28 -2.72 -18.49
C PRO A 80 6.67 -2.13 -17.13
N TYR A 81 7.36 -2.96 -16.32
CA TYR A 81 8.10 -2.55 -15.14
C TYR A 81 9.43 -3.30 -15.08
N GLU A 82 10.53 -2.55 -15.06
CA GLU A 82 11.90 -3.08 -15.19
C GLU A 82 12.02 -4.03 -16.40
N TYR A 83 12.36 -5.30 -16.19
CA TYR A 83 12.52 -6.33 -17.22
C TYR A 83 11.28 -7.22 -17.41
N VAL A 84 10.14 -6.84 -16.82
CA VAL A 84 8.87 -7.58 -16.94
C VAL A 84 7.92 -6.81 -17.84
N TYR A 85 7.48 -7.43 -18.93
CA TYR A 85 6.73 -6.79 -20.01
C TYR A 85 5.28 -7.29 -20.14
N ASP A 86 4.93 -8.35 -19.42
CA ASP A 86 3.72 -9.14 -19.61
C ASP A 86 2.85 -9.26 -18.35
N ARG A 87 3.29 -8.72 -17.21
CA ARG A 87 2.60 -8.80 -15.92
C ARG A 87 2.43 -7.44 -15.27
N ASN A 88 1.33 -7.29 -14.53
CA ASN A 88 1.06 -6.08 -13.77
C ASN A 88 2.22 -5.79 -12.81
N PRO A 89 2.84 -4.60 -12.86
CA PRO A 89 3.92 -4.19 -11.97
C PRO A 89 3.63 -4.33 -10.48
N PHE A 90 2.37 -4.18 -10.06
CA PHE A 90 1.98 -4.40 -8.67
C PHE A 90 2.15 -5.88 -8.29
N ASP A 91 1.67 -6.79 -9.14
CA ASP A 91 1.78 -8.24 -8.93
C ASP A 91 3.25 -8.71 -8.97
N VAL A 92 4.07 -8.06 -9.81
CA VAL A 92 5.52 -8.32 -9.88
C VAL A 92 6.20 -7.98 -8.55
N ILE A 93 5.88 -6.83 -7.95
CA ILE A 93 6.47 -6.39 -6.68
C ILE A 93 5.91 -7.21 -5.51
N ALA A 94 4.61 -7.51 -5.53
CA ALA A 94 3.96 -8.34 -4.51
C ALA A 94 4.41 -9.81 -4.55
N GLY A 95 4.91 -10.27 -5.71
CA GLY A 95 5.28 -11.67 -5.94
C GLY A 95 4.09 -12.59 -6.19
N THR A 96 2.88 -12.04 -6.27
CA THR A 96 1.62 -12.75 -6.47
C THR A 96 0.54 -11.83 -7.04
N THR A 97 -0.49 -12.40 -7.69
CA THR A 97 -1.70 -11.66 -8.08
C THR A 97 -2.73 -11.57 -6.95
N GLU A 98 -2.65 -12.46 -5.95
CA GLU A 98 -3.67 -12.61 -4.90
C GLU A 98 -3.91 -11.30 -4.12
N LEU A 99 -2.86 -10.52 -3.87
CA LEU A 99 -2.97 -9.25 -3.15
C LEU A 99 -3.80 -8.21 -3.94
N ARG A 100 -3.54 -8.07 -5.24
CA ARG A 100 -4.30 -7.16 -6.10
C ARG A 100 -5.74 -7.63 -6.23
N GLU A 101 -5.93 -8.92 -6.46
CA GLU A 101 -7.25 -9.52 -6.61
C GLU A 101 -8.09 -9.36 -5.33
N ALA A 102 -7.50 -9.53 -4.14
CA ALA A 102 -8.19 -9.31 -2.87
C ALA A 102 -8.60 -7.83 -2.69
N ILE A 103 -7.76 -6.88 -3.11
CA ILE A 103 -8.10 -5.45 -3.12
C ILE A 103 -9.30 -5.19 -4.04
N GLU A 104 -9.26 -5.72 -5.27
CA GLU A 104 -10.30 -5.56 -6.28
C GLU A 104 -11.62 -6.25 -5.90
N GLN A 105 -11.56 -7.34 -5.14
CA GLN A 105 -12.73 -8.05 -4.61
C GLN A 105 -13.32 -7.40 -3.36
N GLY A 106 -12.68 -6.35 -2.84
CA GLY A 106 -13.18 -5.59 -1.69
C GLY A 106 -12.90 -6.24 -0.33
N SER A 107 -11.97 -7.20 -0.24
CA SER A 107 -11.53 -7.79 1.04
C SER A 107 -11.06 -6.71 2.01
N THR A 108 -11.29 -6.87 3.32
CA THR A 108 -10.80 -5.88 4.29
C THR A 108 -9.27 -5.92 4.42
N VAL A 109 -8.68 -4.85 4.95
CA VAL A 109 -7.22 -4.80 5.19
C VAL A 109 -6.80 -5.94 6.13
N GLU A 110 -7.60 -6.21 7.16
CA GLU A 110 -7.37 -7.28 8.13
C GLU A 110 -7.39 -8.64 7.44
N ALA A 111 -8.40 -8.92 6.61
CA ALA A 111 -8.49 -10.19 5.89
C ALA A 111 -7.32 -10.40 4.91
N ILE A 112 -6.87 -9.33 4.24
CA ILE A 112 -5.69 -9.37 3.39
C ILE A 112 -4.43 -9.69 4.22
N VAL A 113 -4.25 -9.03 5.36
CA VAL A 113 -3.10 -9.25 6.26
C VAL A 113 -3.11 -10.65 6.84
N ASP A 114 -4.28 -11.17 7.22
CA ASP A 114 -4.45 -12.51 7.75
C ASP A 114 -4.08 -13.59 6.73
N SER A 115 -4.32 -13.33 5.43
CA SER A 115 -4.07 -14.30 4.36
C SER A 115 -2.62 -14.79 4.25
N TRP A 116 -1.63 -13.97 4.65
CA TRP A 116 -0.21 -14.33 4.57
C TRP A 116 0.39 -14.77 5.91
N GLN A 117 -0.37 -14.78 7.01
CA GLN A 117 0.17 -15.07 8.35
C GLN A 117 0.70 -16.50 8.48
N ASP A 118 0.04 -17.46 7.84
CA ASP A 118 0.50 -18.86 7.86
C ASP A 118 1.85 -19.02 7.15
N SER A 119 1.98 -18.45 5.94
CA SER A 119 3.24 -18.47 5.20
C SER A 119 4.34 -17.68 5.92
N LEU A 120 4.00 -16.55 6.55
CA LEU A 120 4.94 -15.79 7.37
C LEU A 120 5.42 -16.63 8.57
N THR A 121 4.50 -17.27 9.28
CA THR A 121 4.81 -18.15 10.42
C THR A 121 5.74 -19.28 10.01
N GLU A 122 5.50 -19.89 8.84
CA GLU A 122 6.37 -20.93 8.33
C GLU A 122 7.75 -20.39 7.93
N PHE A 123 7.80 -19.23 7.27
CA PHE A 123 9.05 -18.59 6.91
C PHE A 123 9.89 -18.20 8.14
N MET A 124 9.23 -17.78 9.23
CA MET A 124 9.88 -17.46 10.50
C MET A 124 10.62 -18.67 11.09
N LYS A 125 10.10 -19.90 10.92
CA LYS A 125 10.82 -21.14 11.30
C LYS A 125 11.95 -21.44 10.33
N VAL A 126 11.72 -21.28 9.04
CA VAL A 126 12.73 -21.56 8.00
C VAL A 126 13.96 -20.69 8.20
N ARG A 127 13.78 -19.40 8.47
CA ARG A 127 14.87 -18.43 8.59
C ARG A 127 15.77 -18.68 9.81
N GLU A 128 15.26 -19.28 10.89
CA GLU A 128 16.03 -19.53 12.13
C GLU A 128 17.34 -20.28 11.88
N ARG A 129 17.34 -21.20 10.91
CA ARG A 129 18.54 -21.97 10.51
C ARG A 129 19.65 -21.13 9.88
N TYR A 130 19.33 -19.90 9.48
CA TYR A 130 20.21 -19.01 8.72
C TYR A 130 20.45 -17.67 9.41
N LEU A 131 19.89 -17.45 10.62
CA LEU A 131 20.12 -16.22 11.37
C LEU A 131 21.56 -16.19 11.90
N LEU A 132 22.27 -15.10 11.60
CA LEU A 132 23.57 -14.78 12.19
C LEU A 132 23.46 -13.73 13.31
N TYR A 133 22.30 -13.08 13.43
CA TYR A 133 21.93 -12.08 14.42
C TYR A 133 20.42 -12.10 14.64
#